data_AF-A0A920TZJ1-F1
#
_entry.id   AF-A0A920TZJ1-F1
#
_cell.length_a   1.000
_cell.length_b   1.000
_cell.length_c   1.000
_cell.angle_alpha   90.00
_cell.angle_beta   90.00
_cell.angle_gamma   90.00
#
_symmetry.space_group_name_H-M   'P 1'
#
loop_
_entity.id
_entity.type
_entity.pdbx_description
1 polymer ?
#
loop_
_entity_poly.entity_id
_entity_poly.type
_entity_poly.pdbx_seq_one_letter_code
_entity_poly.pdbx_strand_id
1 'polypeptide(L)'
;MTDDTFSLYDLQVEWLEGEKPCWCGAKAGDCFYLRGEHLEFPNSQTWSIYTLSALLPLLPAKQRETNLNDWMSTDNLVACPDPNCGSRFGSIGWVGEHFLILKQQPIHFLETVSNEH
;
A
#
# COMPACT_ATOMS: atom_id res chain seq x y z
N MET A 1 -2.74 20.06 26.47
CA MET A 1 -3.06 18.79 25.80
C MET A 1 -2.12 18.71 24.63
N THR A 2 -1.35 17.63 24.52
CA THR A 2 -0.53 17.37 23.34
C THR A 2 -1.45 17.28 22.14
N ASP A 3 -0.99 17.83 21.03
CA ASP A 3 -1.66 17.66 19.76
C ASP A 3 -1.52 16.18 19.36
N ASP A 4 -2.60 15.40 19.40
CA ASP A 4 -2.60 13.97 19.11
C ASP A 4 -2.73 13.69 17.59
N THR A 5 -2.24 14.62 16.77
CA THR A 5 -2.25 14.53 15.31
C THR A 5 -0.90 14.09 14.77
N PHE A 6 -0.94 13.43 13.62
CA PHE A 6 0.26 13.07 12.87
C PHE A 6 -0.05 13.15 11.37
N SER A 7 0.99 13.43 10.59
CA SER A 7 0.89 13.41 9.13
C SER A 7 1.04 11.98 8.63
N LEU A 8 0.14 11.57 7.75
CA LEU A 8 0.40 10.53 6.78
C LEU A 8 0.63 11.20 5.43
N TYR A 9 1.21 10.46 4.53
CA TYR A 9 1.40 10.93 3.16
C TYR A 9 0.94 9.85 2.20
N ASP A 10 0.64 10.29 0.99
CA ASP A 10 0.21 9.41 -0.07
C ASP A 10 1.40 8.69 -0.69
N LEU A 11 1.21 7.41 -0.99
CA LEU A 11 2.20 6.59 -1.65
C LEU A 11 1.75 6.27 -3.07
N GLN A 12 2.66 6.37 -4.02
CA GLN A 12 2.52 5.71 -5.31
C GLN A 12 3.38 4.44 -5.29
N VAL A 13 2.77 3.29 -5.53
CA VAL A 13 3.47 2.02 -5.66
C VAL A 13 3.47 1.61 -7.12
N GLU A 14 4.65 1.38 -7.67
CA GLU A 14 4.84 0.97 -9.06
C GLU A 14 5.38 -0.45 -9.17
N TRP A 15 5.05 -1.10 -10.28
CA TRP A 15 5.70 -2.33 -10.68
C TRP A 15 7.07 -2.04 -11.31
N LEU A 16 8.05 -2.86 -10.94
CA LEU A 16 9.39 -2.84 -11.48
C LEU A 16 9.74 -4.22 -12.03
N GLU A 17 10.39 -4.21 -13.20
CA GLU A 17 10.92 -5.42 -13.81
C GLU A 17 12.04 -6.01 -12.94
N GLY A 18 12.12 -7.34 -12.92
CA GLY A 18 13.25 -8.04 -12.31
C GLY A 18 13.74 -9.18 -13.17
N GLU A 19 14.64 -9.99 -12.61
CA GLU A 19 15.48 -10.92 -13.39
C GLU A 19 14.77 -12.20 -13.86
N LYS A 20 13.56 -12.48 -13.35
CA LYS A 20 12.75 -13.66 -13.70
C LYS A 20 11.45 -13.22 -14.39
N PRO A 21 10.77 -14.12 -15.12
CA PRO A 21 9.46 -13.83 -15.69
C PRO A 21 8.45 -13.31 -14.67
N CYS A 22 7.52 -12.46 -15.12
CA CYS A 22 6.39 -12.00 -14.31
C CYS A 22 5.23 -13.00 -14.38
N TRP A 23 4.77 -13.48 -13.22
CA TRP A 23 3.58 -14.35 -13.10
C TRP A 23 2.42 -13.69 -12.36
N CYS A 24 2.64 -12.51 -11.76
CA CYS A 24 1.60 -11.78 -11.04
C CYS A 24 0.69 -10.94 -11.95
N GLY A 25 0.93 -10.93 -13.27
CA GLY A 25 0.13 -10.23 -14.27
C GLY A 25 0.42 -8.73 -14.38
N ALA A 26 1.29 -8.19 -13.53
CA ALA A 26 1.72 -6.79 -13.59
C ALA A 26 2.69 -6.55 -14.76
N LYS A 27 2.67 -5.33 -15.29
CA LYS A 27 3.45 -4.90 -16.47
C LYS A 27 4.00 -3.49 -16.28
N ALA A 28 4.89 -3.09 -17.20
CA ALA A 28 5.47 -1.76 -17.21
C ALA A 28 4.39 -0.67 -17.23
N GLY A 29 4.51 0.29 -16.30
CA GLY A 29 3.56 1.39 -16.13
C GLY A 29 2.36 1.07 -15.21
N ASP A 30 2.23 -0.16 -14.72
CA ASP A 30 1.24 -0.46 -13.68
C ASP A 30 1.65 0.20 -12.36
N CYS A 31 0.69 0.86 -11.73
CA CYS A 31 0.86 1.46 -10.41
C CYS A 31 -0.47 1.52 -9.68
N PHE A 32 -0.42 1.69 -8.37
CA PHE A 32 -1.58 2.07 -7.57
C PHE A 32 -1.19 3.15 -6.57
N TYR A 33 -2.18 3.87 -6.07
CA TYR A 33 -1.98 4.90 -5.06
C TYR A 33 -2.57 4.44 -3.74
N LEU A 34 -1.88 4.70 -2.63
CA LEU A 34 -2.46 4.64 -1.30
C LEU A 34 -2.69 6.08 -0.84
N ARG A 35 -3.95 6.49 -0.77
CA ARG A 35 -4.36 7.81 -0.32
C ARG A 35 -5.06 7.73 1.02
N GLY A 36 -4.45 8.28 2.07
CA GLY A 36 -4.88 7.98 3.43
C GLY A 36 -4.94 6.47 3.65
N GLU A 37 -6.13 5.92 3.89
CA GLU A 37 -6.38 4.47 4.07
C GLU A 37 -6.90 3.74 2.82
N HIS A 38 -7.03 4.42 1.68
CA HIS A 38 -7.67 3.88 0.48
C HIS A 38 -6.68 3.53 -0.63
N LEU A 39 -6.82 2.32 -1.18
CA LEU A 39 -6.12 1.92 -2.40
C LEU A 39 -6.90 2.37 -3.64
N GLU A 40 -6.25 3.13 -4.50
CA GLU A 40 -6.77 3.59 -5.78
C GLU A 40 -6.02 2.94 -6.94
N PHE A 41 -6.75 2.27 -7.82
CA PHE A 41 -6.20 1.64 -9.02
C PHE A 41 -6.58 2.47 -10.26
N PRO A 42 -5.63 3.08 -10.97
CA PRO A 42 -5.90 3.86 -12.17
C PRO A 42 -6.34 2.95 -13.33
N ASN A 43 -7.11 3.49 -14.29
CA ASN A 43 -7.40 2.85 -15.59
C ASN A 43 -7.97 1.42 -15.51
N SER A 44 -8.79 1.12 -14.49
CA SER A 44 -9.32 -0.23 -14.26
C SER A 44 -8.24 -1.30 -14.11
N GLN A 45 -7.04 -0.90 -13.66
CA GLN A 45 -5.98 -1.85 -13.34
C GLN A 45 -6.42 -2.77 -12.19
N THR A 46 -5.97 -4.01 -12.27
CA THR A 46 -6.18 -5.01 -11.22
C THR A 46 -4.83 -5.52 -10.78
N TRP A 47 -4.68 -5.74 -9.48
CA TRP A 47 -3.46 -6.25 -8.90
C TRP A 47 -3.68 -7.64 -8.32
N SER A 48 -2.67 -8.50 -8.42
CA SER A 48 -2.71 -9.82 -7.80
C SER A 48 -2.86 -9.68 -6.29
N ILE A 49 -3.80 -10.45 -5.72
CA ILE A 49 -3.98 -10.50 -4.27
C ILE A 49 -2.72 -10.99 -3.54
N TYR A 50 -1.90 -11.83 -4.19
CA TYR A 50 -0.64 -12.30 -3.64
C TYR A 50 0.37 -11.16 -3.59
N THR A 51 0.48 -10.37 -4.66
CA THR A 51 1.29 -9.14 -4.66
C THR A 51 0.85 -8.20 -3.55
N LEU A 52 -0.45 -7.93 -3.43
CA LEU A 52 -0.98 -7.08 -2.38
C LEU A 52 -0.69 -7.64 -0.98
N SER A 53 -0.76 -8.96 -0.77
CA SER A 53 -0.44 -9.57 0.53
C SER A 53 0.99 -9.32 1.00
N ALA A 54 1.95 -9.18 0.09
CA ALA A 54 3.33 -8.82 0.42
C ALA A 54 3.50 -7.33 0.72
N LEU A 55 2.70 -6.47 0.07
CA LEU A 55 2.80 -5.02 0.18
C LEU A 55 2.03 -4.45 1.37
N LEU A 56 0.79 -4.88 1.57
CA LEU A 56 -0.14 -4.34 2.56
C LEU A 56 0.44 -4.21 3.99
N PRO A 57 1.23 -5.18 4.51
CA PRO A 57 1.82 -5.05 5.84
C PRO A 57 2.83 -3.89 5.97
N LEU A 58 3.40 -3.45 4.84
CA LEU A 58 4.49 -2.47 4.81
C LEU A 58 3.98 -1.04 4.56
N LEU A 59 2.85 -0.89 3.86
CA LEU A 59 2.37 0.41 3.41
C LEU A 59 2.09 1.40 4.56
N PRO A 60 1.41 1.03 5.66
CA PRO A 60 1.14 2.00 6.74
C PRO A 60 2.40 2.54 7.41
N ALA A 61 3.47 1.73 7.46
CA ALA A 61 4.76 2.18 7.96
C ALA A 61 5.47 3.10 6.96
N LYS A 62 5.30 2.86 5.65
CA LYS A 62 5.83 3.73 4.60
C LYS A 62 5.10 5.07 4.47
N GLN A 63 3.87 5.19 5.00
CA GLN A 63 3.12 6.45 5.05
C GLN A 63 3.54 7.40 6.17
N ARG A 64 4.59 7.10 6.93
CA ARG A 64 5.05 7.95 8.05
C ARG A 64 6.55 8.03 8.10
N GLU A 65 7.06 9.12 8.66
CA GLU A 65 8.49 9.23 8.95
C GLU A 65 8.88 8.13 9.94
N THR A 66 9.84 7.30 9.53
CA THR A 66 10.42 6.24 10.36
C THR A 66 11.82 6.65 10.83
N ASN A 67 12.38 5.93 11.80
CA ASN A 67 13.74 6.22 12.29
C ASN A 67 14.77 6.04 11.16
N LEU A 68 15.80 6.88 11.08
CA LEU A 68 16.84 6.80 10.04
C LEU A 68 17.56 5.43 9.98
N ASN A 69 17.63 4.71 11.10
CA ASN A 69 18.25 3.39 11.17
C ASN A 69 17.25 2.23 11.01
N ASP A 70 15.98 2.51 10.74
CA ASP A 70 14.99 1.50 10.38
C ASP A 70 15.15 1.15 8.90
N TRP A 71 15.19 -0.14 8.58
CA TRP A 71 15.26 -0.62 7.19
C TRP A 71 14.05 -0.13 6.37
N MET A 72 12.92 0.12 7.03
CA MET A 72 11.74 0.72 6.40
C MET A 72 11.98 2.16 5.92
N SER A 73 13.02 2.86 6.39
CA SER A 73 13.40 4.18 5.88
C SER A 73 14.28 4.11 4.63
N THR A 74 15.09 3.05 4.51
CA THR A 74 16.15 2.93 3.49
C THR A 74 15.75 2.06 2.31
N ASP A 75 15.00 0.99 2.55
CA ASP A 75 14.71 -0.04 1.56
C ASP A 75 13.34 0.17 0.95
N ASN A 76 13.28 0.42 -0.36
CA ASN A 76 12.04 0.75 -1.07
C ASN A 76 11.57 -0.33 -2.04
N LEU A 77 12.22 -1.49 -2.07
CA LEU A 77 11.89 -2.57 -3.00
C LEU A 77 11.34 -3.78 -2.26
N VAL A 78 10.18 -4.25 -2.71
CA VAL A 78 9.52 -5.45 -2.20
C VAL A 78 9.41 -6.45 -3.35
N ALA A 79 9.83 -7.68 -3.12
CA ALA A 79 9.72 -8.74 -4.13
C ALA A 79 8.30 -9.33 -4.15
N CYS A 80 7.90 -9.86 -5.31
CA CYS A 80 6.73 -10.73 -5.39
C CYS A 80 6.90 -11.95 -4.47
N PRO A 81 5.86 -12.35 -3.72
CA PRO A 81 5.97 -13.50 -2.81
C PRO A 81 6.03 -14.84 -3.55
N ASP A 82 5.68 -14.89 -4.85
CA ASP A 82 5.90 -16.06 -5.69
C ASP A 82 7.39 -16.19 -6.04
N PRO A 83 8.09 -17.27 -5.62
CA PRO A 83 9.52 -17.45 -5.83
C PRO A 83 9.93 -17.60 -7.31
N ASN A 84 8.98 -17.90 -8.20
CA ASN A 84 9.20 -18.00 -9.64
C ASN A 84 8.95 -16.68 -10.38
N CYS A 85 8.37 -15.70 -9.70
CA CYS A 85 8.06 -14.39 -10.24
C CYS A 85 9.22 -13.42 -9.98
N GLY A 86 9.71 -12.75 -11.02
CA GLY A 86 10.79 -11.78 -10.90
C GLY A 86 10.33 -10.37 -10.55
N SER A 87 9.03 -10.13 -10.46
CA SER A 87 8.50 -8.79 -10.23
C SER A 87 8.95 -8.22 -8.90
N ARG A 88 9.31 -6.95 -8.94
CA ARG A 88 9.59 -6.12 -7.76
C ARG A 88 8.59 -4.97 -7.75
N PHE A 89 8.40 -4.39 -6.57
CA PHE A 89 7.45 -3.32 -6.35
C PHE A 89 8.13 -2.25 -5.52
N GLY A 90 8.03 -1.02 -5.97
CA GLY A 90 8.66 0.11 -5.31
C GLY A 90 7.66 1.21 -4.98
N SER A 91 7.80 1.85 -3.82
CA SER A 91 7.13 3.12 -3.58
C SER A 91 7.95 4.25 -4.22
N ILE A 92 7.38 4.98 -5.18
CA ILE A 92 7.97 6.22 -5.72
C ILE A 92 7.69 7.36 -4.75
N GLY A 93 8.36 7.32 -3.59
CA GLY A 93 8.30 8.40 -2.61
C GLY A 93 6.88 8.83 -2.22
N TRP A 94 6.82 10.03 -1.67
CA TRP A 94 5.64 10.64 -1.11
C TRP A 94 5.05 11.60 -2.15
N VAL A 95 3.80 11.37 -2.56
CA VAL A 95 3.17 12.14 -3.66
C VAL A 95 2.15 13.18 -3.17
N GLY A 96 1.90 13.24 -1.87
CA GLY A 96 0.98 14.18 -1.21
C GLY A 96 0.99 14.01 0.32
N GLU A 97 0.32 14.90 1.06
CA GLU A 97 0.22 14.86 2.53
C GLU A 97 -1.25 14.89 2.97
N HIS A 98 -1.60 14.03 3.94
CA HIS A 98 -2.91 13.97 4.60
C HIS A 98 -2.72 14.05 6.12
N PHE A 99 -3.42 14.96 6.78
CA PHE A 99 -3.44 15.02 8.24
C PHE A 99 -4.46 14.03 8.80
N LEU A 100 -4.01 13.10 9.63
CA LEU A 100 -4.90 12.20 10.37
C LEU A 100 -4.88 12.54 11.86
N ILE A 101 -6.08 12.66 12.41
CA ILE A 101 -6.29 12.74 13.85
C ILE A 101 -6.45 11.29 14.33
N LEU A 102 -5.82 10.88 15.43
CA LEU A 102 -6.09 9.61 16.12
C LEU A 102 -7.52 9.58 16.73
N LYS A 103 -8.55 9.82 15.93
CA LYS A 103 -9.91 9.39 16.20
C LYS A 103 -10.25 8.34 15.17
N GLN A 104 -9.70 7.15 15.37
CA GLN A 104 -10.22 5.94 14.74
C GLN A 104 -11.72 5.91 15.07
N GLN A 105 -12.55 6.34 14.11
CA GLN A 105 -13.99 6.21 14.28
C GLN A 105 -14.24 4.71 14.48
N PRO A 106 -15.04 4.29 15.48
CA PRO A 106 -15.34 2.89 15.64
C PRO A 106 -15.85 2.37 14.30
N ILE A 107 -15.22 1.31 13.79
CA ILE A 107 -15.65 0.60 12.60
C ILE A 107 -17.06 0.09 12.92
N HIS A 108 -18.08 0.82 12.51
CA HIS A 108 -19.45 0.34 12.52
C HIS A 108 -19.51 -0.74 11.44
N PHE A 109 -19.35 -2.00 11.85
CA PHE A 109 -19.72 -3.13 11.02
C PHE A 109 -21.18 -2.90 10.60
N LEU A 110 -21.41 -2.73 9.29
CA LEU A 110 -22.75 -2.78 8.73
C LEU A 110 -23.29 -4.18 9.02
N GLU A 111 -24.21 -4.29 9.98
CA GLU A 111 -25.08 -5.45 10.09
C GLU A 111 -25.89 -5.51 8.79
N THR A 112 -25.46 -6.38 7.87
CA THR A 112 -26.26 -6.75 6.72
C THR A 112 -27.54 -7.41 7.22
N VAL A 113 -28.65 -6.75 6.92
CA VAL A 113 -30.02 -7.24 7.08
C VAL A 113 -30.14 -8.62 6.41
N SER A 114 -30.21 -9.69 7.20
CA SER A 114 -30.74 -10.98 6.72
C SER A 114 -32.25 -10.95 6.91
N ASN A 115 -32.94 -10.60 5.82
CA ASN A 115 -34.36 -10.79 5.67
C ASN A 115 -34.61 -12.31 5.50
N GLU A 116 -35.18 -12.96 6.51
CA GLU A 116 -35.85 -14.25 6.35
C GLU A 116 -37.26 -14.09 6.92
N HIS A 117 -38.26 -14.11 6.03
CA HIS A 117 -39.47 -14.95 6.01
C HIS A 117 -40.25 -14.64 4.72
#